data_AF-A0A519YYJ4-F1
#
_entry.id   AF-A0A519YYJ4-F1
#
_cell.length_a   1.000
_cell.length_b   1.000
_cell.length_c   1.000
_cell.angle_alpha   90.00
_cell.angle_beta   90.00
_cell.angle_gamma   90.00
#
_symmetry.space_group_name_H-M   'P 1'
#
loop_
_entity.id
_entity.type
_entity.pdbx_description
1 polymer ?
#
loop_
_entity_poly.entity_id
_entity_poly.type
_entity_poly.pdbx_seq_one_letter_code
_entity_poly.pdbx_strand_id
1 'polypeptide(L)'
;AYFLLKPGAEQRLSYVAALAFGLVGVALQGGSARRLALLFTGLGTVLAGLYAQALWLSLLGTFVALAPFTTHRSWTHTIWAAGLWTYIGYLANRDLGWHGVAWYAGAGYASHLVADTLTKSGVRWLLPLTDYSFKIPLLSTGSKTGNVVEAAICLGYGLLVLGLVIGHASLRF
;
A
#
# COMPACT_ATOMS: atom_id res chain seq x y z
N ALA A 1 3.49 -5.00 -23.06
CA ALA A 1 4.41 -6.15 -22.95
C ALA A 1 4.49 -6.75 -21.53
N TYR A 2 4.15 -6.02 -20.46
CA TYR A 2 4.29 -6.49 -19.07
C TYR A 2 3.42 -7.70 -18.65
N PHE A 3 2.30 -7.96 -19.33
CA PHE A 3 1.42 -9.10 -19.04
C PHE A 3 1.77 -10.39 -19.81
N LEU A 4 2.86 -10.40 -20.59
CA LEU A 4 3.30 -11.56 -21.39
C LEU A 4 4.43 -12.36 -20.75
N LEU A 5 4.91 -11.96 -19.57
CA LEU A 5 5.88 -12.75 -18.83
C LEU A 5 5.15 -13.94 -18.19
N LYS A 6 5.33 -15.15 -18.73
CA LYS A 6 4.99 -16.38 -17.99
C LYS A 6 5.77 -16.33 -16.68
N PRO A 7 5.09 -16.29 -15.51
CA PRO A 7 5.82 -16.20 -14.26
C PRO A 7 6.73 -17.42 -14.13
N GLY A 8 8.04 -17.20 -13.98
CA GLY A 8 8.98 -18.27 -13.70
C GLY A 8 8.60 -19.02 -12.43
N ALA A 9 9.11 -20.24 -12.23
CA ALA A 9 8.83 -21.03 -11.02
C ALA A 9 9.09 -20.22 -9.73
N GLU A 10 10.17 -19.43 -9.73
CA GLU A 10 10.55 -18.51 -8.65
C GLU A 10 9.53 -17.38 -8.40
N GLN A 11 8.90 -16.84 -9.46
CA GLN A 11 7.91 -15.77 -9.33
C GLN A 11 6.59 -16.30 -8.75
N ARG A 12 6.19 -17.52 -9.11
CA ARG A 12 5.02 -18.18 -8.50
C ARG A 12 5.23 -18.42 -7.01
N LEU A 13 6.40 -18.94 -6.63
CA LEU A 13 6.77 -19.14 -5.24
C LEU A 13 6.76 -17.82 -4.46
N SER A 14 7.30 -16.74 -5.07
CA SER A 14 7.31 -15.40 -4.48
C SER A 14 5.90 -14.85 -4.22
N TYR A 15 4.96 -15.02 -5.17
CA TYR A 15 3.57 -14.59 -4.98
C TYR A 15 2.85 -15.41 -3.92
N VAL A 16 3.06 -16.73 -3.89
CA VAL A 16 2.49 -17.62 -2.86
C VAL A 16 3.03 -17.26 -1.48
N ALA A 17 4.34 -17.00 -1.36
CA ALA A 17 4.95 -16.55 -0.12
C ALA A 17 4.35 -15.21 0.33
N ALA A 18 4.24 -14.22 -0.57
CA ALA A 18 3.63 -12.93 -0.26
C ALA A 18 2.18 -13.06 0.22
N LEU A 19 1.37 -13.91 -0.43
CA LEU A 19 0.00 -14.20 -0.02
C LEU A 19 -0.05 -14.88 1.36
N ALA A 20 0.79 -15.88 1.61
CA ALA A 20 0.88 -16.58 2.88
C ALA A 20 1.24 -15.62 4.03
N PHE A 21 2.23 -14.75 3.84
CA PHE A 21 2.57 -13.70 4.80
C PHE A 21 1.40 -12.72 5.03
N GLY A 22 0.67 -12.36 3.96
CA GLY A 22 -0.54 -11.56 4.06
C GLY A 22 -1.61 -12.22 4.94
N LEU A 23 -1.86 -13.52 4.76
CA LEU A 23 -2.85 -14.28 5.53
C LEU A 23 -2.42 -14.48 7.00
N VAL A 24 -1.13 -14.72 7.26
CA VAL A 24 -0.58 -14.76 8.62
C VAL A 24 -0.76 -13.40 9.31
N GLY A 25 -0.54 -12.31 8.59
CA GLY A 25 -0.81 -10.96 9.08
C GLY A 25 -2.28 -10.72 9.46
N VAL A 26 -3.22 -11.32 8.73
CA VAL A 26 -4.66 -11.27 9.04
C VAL A 26 -5.02 -12.12 10.27
N ALA A 27 -4.36 -13.26 10.46
CA ALA A 27 -4.55 -14.13 11.61
C ALA A 27 -4.04 -13.51 12.93
N LEU A 28 -3.01 -12.67 12.86
CA LEU A 28 -2.44 -11.95 14.01
C LEU A 28 -3.23 -10.68 14.33
N GLN A 29 -4.43 -10.84 14.89
CA GLN A 29 -5.32 -9.69 15.23
C GLN A 29 -5.00 -9.00 16.56
N GLY A 30 -4.10 -9.55 17.38
CA GLY A 30 -3.66 -8.90 18.63
C GLY A 30 -2.82 -7.65 18.35
N GLY A 31 -3.16 -6.51 18.97
CA GLY A 31 -2.48 -5.22 18.71
C GLY A 31 -0.96 -5.26 18.91
N SER A 32 -0.47 -5.95 19.95
CA SER A 32 0.97 -6.15 20.20
C SER A 32 1.59 -7.16 19.25
N ALA A 33 0.93 -8.29 18.99
CA ALA A 33 1.39 -9.31 18.06
C ALA A 33 1.56 -8.77 16.63
N ARG A 34 0.60 -7.98 16.16
CA ARG A 34 0.66 -7.31 14.84
C ARG A 34 1.83 -6.32 14.74
N ARG A 35 2.04 -5.50 15.78
CA ARG A 35 3.17 -4.55 15.82
C ARG A 35 4.50 -5.29 15.75
N LEU A 36 4.63 -6.37 16.51
CA LEU A 36 5.85 -7.18 16.54
C LEU A 36 6.09 -7.92 15.22
N ALA A 37 5.04 -8.47 14.62
CA ALA A 37 5.13 -9.10 13.31
C ALA A 37 5.61 -8.12 12.24
N LEU A 38 5.00 -6.92 12.17
CA LEU A 38 5.41 -5.88 11.22
C LEU A 38 6.83 -5.36 11.49
N LEU A 39 7.23 -5.25 12.77
CA LEU A 39 8.60 -4.91 13.15
C LEU A 39 9.59 -5.93 12.57
N PHE A 40 9.41 -7.22 12.84
CA PHE A 40 10.32 -8.25 12.37
C PHE A 40 10.30 -8.42 10.85
N THR A 41 9.13 -8.32 10.21
CA THR A 41 9.03 -8.31 8.74
C THR A 41 9.80 -7.13 8.16
N GLY A 42 9.64 -5.93 8.74
CA GLY A 42 10.36 -4.74 8.31
C GLY A 42 11.87 -4.87 8.50
N LEU A 43 12.33 -5.32 9.67
CA LEU A 43 13.75 -5.56 9.94
C LEU A 43 14.35 -6.63 9.00
N GLY A 44 13.64 -7.73 8.77
CA GLY A 44 14.07 -8.76 7.82
C GLY A 44 14.20 -8.20 6.40
N THR A 45 13.27 -7.33 6.00
CA THR A 45 13.31 -6.65 4.70
C THR A 45 14.46 -5.65 4.62
N VAL A 46 14.78 -4.95 5.72
CA VAL A 46 15.99 -4.09 5.82
C VAL A 46 17.26 -4.91 5.60
N LEU A 47 17.41 -6.04 6.31
CA LEU A 47 18.58 -6.89 6.18
C LEU A 47 18.70 -7.47 4.76
N ALA A 48 17.59 -7.88 4.16
CA ALA A 48 17.57 -8.33 2.76
C ALA A 48 17.99 -7.22 1.79
N GLY A 49 17.52 -5.99 1.99
CA GLY A 49 17.92 -4.84 1.19
C GLY A 49 19.41 -4.50 1.32
N LEU A 50 19.95 -4.53 2.55
CA LEU A 50 21.38 -4.33 2.78
C LEU A 50 22.22 -5.44 2.14
N TYR A 51 21.81 -6.70 2.28
CA TYR A 51 22.50 -7.84 1.67
C TYR A 51 22.50 -7.76 0.14
N ALA A 52 21.34 -7.43 -0.45
CA ALA A 52 21.18 -7.30 -1.90
C ALA A 52 21.67 -5.95 -2.47
N GLN A 53 22.21 -5.06 -1.64
CA GLN A 53 22.60 -3.69 -2.02
C GLN A 53 21.44 -2.89 -2.67
N ALA A 54 20.20 -3.17 -2.28
CA ALA A 54 18.98 -2.59 -2.82
C ALA A 54 18.39 -1.57 -1.84
N LEU A 55 18.71 -0.28 -2.04
CA LEU A 55 18.30 0.79 -1.13
C LEU A 55 16.78 0.90 -0.96
N TRP A 56 16.01 0.72 -2.03
CA TRP A 56 14.54 0.80 -1.97
C TRP A 56 13.95 -0.25 -1.01
N LEU A 57 14.53 -1.45 -0.99
CA LEU A 57 14.07 -2.55 -0.17
C LEU A 57 14.37 -2.27 1.30
N SER A 58 15.55 -1.70 1.59
CA SER A 58 15.89 -1.24 2.93
C SER A 58 14.94 -0.14 3.42
N LEU A 59 14.68 0.87 2.60
CA LEU A 59 13.76 1.96 2.94
C LEU A 59 12.32 1.46 3.15
N LEU A 60 11.85 0.53 2.31
CA LEU A 60 10.55 -0.12 2.47
C LEU A 60 10.48 -0.87 3.81
N GLY A 61 11.50 -1.67 4.12
CA GLY A 61 11.58 -2.40 5.38
C GLY A 61 11.56 -1.48 6.59
N THR A 62 12.33 -0.38 6.55
CA THR A 62 12.33 0.64 7.61
C THR A 62 10.95 1.28 7.76
N PHE A 63 10.28 1.63 6.67
CA PHE A 63 8.93 2.19 6.72
C PHE A 63 7.94 1.22 7.38
N VAL A 64 7.95 -0.05 6.98
CA VAL A 64 7.07 -1.11 7.53
C VAL A 64 7.38 -1.37 9.01
N ALA A 65 8.65 -1.35 9.41
CA ALA A 65 9.06 -1.56 10.80
C ALA A 65 8.59 -0.43 11.73
N LEU A 66 8.62 0.82 11.27
CA LEU A 66 8.35 2.00 12.10
C LEU A 66 6.88 2.41 12.12
N ALA A 67 6.16 2.26 11.00
CA ALA A 67 4.77 2.69 10.86
C ALA A 67 3.84 2.23 12.01
N PRO A 68 3.90 0.99 12.53
CA PRO A 68 3.01 0.50 13.58
C PRO A 68 3.21 1.17 14.96
N PHE A 69 4.35 1.82 15.16
CA PHE A 69 4.71 2.52 16.41
C PHE A 69 4.41 4.01 16.35
N THR A 70 3.97 4.51 15.19
CA THR A 70 3.47 5.88 15.06
C THR A 70 2.01 5.95 15.49
N THR A 71 1.59 7.09 16.05
CA THR A 71 0.17 7.33 16.29
C THR A 71 -0.58 7.23 14.95
N HIS A 72 -1.67 6.48 14.94
CA HIS A 72 -2.48 6.31 13.73
C HIS A 72 -2.87 7.69 13.16
N ARG A 73 -2.69 7.89 11.84
CA ARG A 73 -2.93 9.17 11.12
C ARG A 73 -2.05 10.36 11.54
N SER A 74 -0.86 10.09 12.08
CA SER A 74 0.18 11.10 12.28
C SER A 74 1.15 11.15 11.09
N TRP A 75 2.40 10.78 11.30
CA TRP A 75 3.50 10.87 10.34
C TRP A 75 3.26 10.14 9.02
N THR A 76 2.62 8.98 9.07
CA THR A 76 2.29 8.18 7.88
C THR A 76 1.15 8.78 7.05
N HIS A 77 0.47 9.83 7.52
CA HIS A 77 -0.62 10.45 6.79
C HIS A 77 -0.29 11.90 6.46
N THR A 78 0.87 12.09 5.83
CA THR A 78 1.42 13.39 5.45
C THR A 78 1.83 13.39 3.98
N ILE A 79 1.95 14.59 3.40
CA ILE A 79 2.51 14.75 2.05
C ILE A 79 3.95 14.25 1.98
N TRP A 80 4.70 14.34 3.08
CA TRP A 80 6.07 13.84 3.19
C TRP A 80 6.12 12.32 3.13
N ALA A 81 5.20 11.63 3.82
CA ALA A 81 5.08 10.18 3.74
C ALA A 81 4.69 9.72 2.33
N ALA A 82 3.78 10.43 1.66
CA ALA A 82 3.46 10.16 0.26
C ALA A 82 4.67 10.37 -0.68
N GLY A 83 5.44 11.43 -0.47
CA GLY A 83 6.68 11.69 -1.20
C GLY A 83 7.73 10.60 -0.97
N LEU A 84 7.97 10.21 0.29
CA LEU A 84 8.87 9.12 0.64
C LEU A 84 8.44 7.80 0.00
N TRP A 85 7.15 7.46 0.07
CA TRP A 85 6.62 6.23 -0.51
C TRP A 85 6.76 6.21 -2.04
N THR A 86 6.51 7.34 -2.69
CA THR A 86 6.74 7.51 -4.14
C THR A 86 8.22 7.37 -4.49
N TYR A 87 9.11 7.94 -3.67
CA TYR A 87 10.55 7.85 -3.85
C TYR A 87 11.07 6.41 -3.70
N ILE A 88 10.58 5.66 -2.71
CA ILE A 88 10.84 4.22 -2.57
C ILE A 88 10.41 3.50 -3.85
N GLY A 89 9.22 3.79 -4.36
CA GLY A 89 8.72 3.25 -5.62
C GLY A 89 9.58 3.62 -6.83
N TYR A 90 10.14 4.82 -6.88
CA TYR A 90 11.08 5.26 -7.92
C TYR A 90 12.41 4.49 -7.88
N LEU A 91 12.98 4.29 -6.70
CA LEU A 91 14.17 3.47 -6.55
C LEU A 91 13.89 2.01 -6.93
N ALA A 92 12.74 1.45 -6.52
CA ALA A 92 12.32 0.11 -6.92
C ALA A 92 12.12 -0.01 -8.44
N ASN A 93 11.51 1.01 -9.08
CA ASN A 93 11.34 1.08 -10.53
C ASN A 93 12.69 1.00 -11.26
N ARG A 94 13.75 1.63 -10.71
CA ARG A 94 15.09 1.61 -11.29
C ARG A 94 15.77 0.25 -11.09
N ASP A 95 15.75 -0.28 -9.88
CA ASP A 95 16.45 -1.52 -9.54
C ASP A 95 15.80 -2.76 -10.17
N LEU A 96 14.47 -2.78 -10.28
CA LEU A 96 13.72 -3.90 -10.88
C LEU A 96 13.59 -3.79 -12.41
N GLY A 97 13.86 -2.61 -12.99
CA GLY A 97 13.58 -2.32 -14.39
C GLY A 97 12.08 -2.30 -14.75
N TRP A 98 11.20 -2.24 -13.75
CA TRP A 98 9.76 -2.27 -13.94
C TRP A 98 9.22 -0.86 -14.09
N HIS A 99 8.80 -0.49 -15.30
CA HIS A 99 8.26 0.84 -15.54
C HIS A 99 6.86 1.01 -14.93
N GLY A 100 6.67 2.10 -14.19
CA GLY A 100 5.39 2.50 -13.62
C GLY A 100 5.26 2.24 -12.12
N VAL A 101 6.19 1.51 -11.48
CA VAL A 101 6.12 1.19 -10.05
C VAL A 101 6.03 2.44 -9.20
N ALA A 102 6.80 3.49 -9.52
CA ALA A 102 6.75 4.77 -8.83
C ALA A 102 5.36 5.43 -8.91
N TRP A 103 4.76 5.42 -10.10
CA TRP A 103 3.43 6.01 -10.33
C TRP A 103 2.35 5.25 -9.57
N TYR A 104 2.37 3.92 -9.61
CA TYR A 104 1.39 3.11 -8.86
C TYR A 104 1.58 3.22 -7.35
N ALA A 105 2.82 3.23 -6.86
CA ALA A 105 3.10 3.42 -5.44
C ALA A 105 2.61 4.80 -4.96
N GLY A 106 2.98 5.87 -5.67
CA GLY A 106 2.60 7.23 -5.33
C GLY A 106 1.10 7.48 -5.47
N ALA A 107 0.49 7.07 -6.59
CA ALA A 107 -0.95 7.22 -6.81
C ALA A 107 -1.77 6.41 -5.81
N GLY A 108 -1.35 5.18 -5.50
CA GLY A 108 -1.99 4.35 -4.47
C GLY A 108 -1.98 5.04 -3.11
N TYR A 109 -0.81 5.52 -2.68
CA TYR A 109 -0.68 6.21 -1.39
C TYR A 109 -1.46 7.53 -1.35
N ALA A 110 -1.38 8.33 -2.43
CA ALA A 110 -2.13 9.58 -2.54
C ALA A 110 -3.63 9.33 -2.51
N SER A 111 -4.13 8.31 -3.22
CA SER A 111 -5.54 7.94 -3.22
C SER A 111 -6.02 7.53 -1.82
N HIS A 112 -5.18 6.83 -1.04
CA HIS A 112 -5.44 6.50 0.36
C HIS A 112 -5.59 7.76 1.21
N LEU A 113 -4.68 8.74 1.09
CA LEU A 113 -4.79 10.00 1.82
C LEU A 113 -5.99 10.85 1.41
N VAL A 114 -6.34 10.85 0.12
CA VAL A 114 -7.56 11.50 -0.37
C VAL A 114 -8.79 10.81 0.23
N ALA A 115 -8.85 9.48 0.22
CA ALA A 115 -9.96 8.74 0.82
C ALA A 115 -10.10 9.06 2.32
N ASP A 116 -9.01 9.11 3.08
CA ASP A 116 -9.05 9.49 4.50
C ASP A 116 -9.46 10.96 4.70
N THR A 117 -9.11 11.86 3.77
CA THR A 117 -9.56 13.27 3.77
C THR A 117 -11.08 13.36 3.60
N LEU A 118 -11.70 12.41 2.90
CA LEU A 118 -13.16 12.35 2.72
C LEU A 118 -13.92 11.82 3.95
N THR A 119 -13.21 11.41 5.00
CA THR A 119 -13.81 10.94 6.25
C THR A 119 -13.99 12.07 7.27
N LYS A 120 -14.79 11.81 8.32
CA LYS A 120 -14.96 12.74 9.45
C LYS A 120 -13.65 13.05 10.20
N SER A 121 -12.66 12.15 10.14
CA SER A 121 -11.39 12.32 10.83
C SER A 121 -10.40 13.19 10.04
N GLY A 122 -10.41 13.09 8.71
CA GLY A 122 -9.49 13.81 7.84
C GLY A 122 -8.04 13.32 7.89
N VAL A 123 -7.16 14.11 7.27
CA VAL A 123 -5.72 13.89 7.16
C VAL A 123 -4.95 15.16 7.51
N ARG A 124 -3.87 15.00 8.30
CA ARG A 124 -2.94 16.08 8.67
C ARG A 124 -1.81 16.18 7.65
N TRP A 125 -2.13 16.62 6.44
CA TRP A 125 -1.22 16.63 5.29
C TRP A 125 0.14 17.28 5.57
N LEU A 126 0.18 18.34 6.38
CA LEU A 126 1.35 19.18 6.59
C LEU A 126 2.06 18.96 7.94
N LEU A 127 1.77 17.88 8.67
CA LEU A 127 2.51 17.57 9.90
C LEU A 127 4.02 17.38 9.58
N PRO A 128 4.97 17.92 10.37
CA PRO A 128 4.82 18.64 11.65
C PRO A 128 4.67 20.18 11.53
N LEU A 129 4.59 20.74 10.33
CA LEU A 129 4.48 22.19 10.13
C LEU A 129 3.15 22.74 10.67
N THR A 130 2.07 21.97 10.49
CA THR A 130 0.75 22.34 11.02
C THR A 130 0.02 21.11 11.52
N ASP A 131 -0.77 21.28 12.58
CA ASP A 131 -1.62 20.23 13.14
C ASP A 131 -3.02 20.20 12.53
N TYR A 132 -3.27 21.04 11.52
CA TYR A 132 -4.57 21.15 10.86
C TYR A 132 -4.93 19.85 10.13
N SER A 133 -6.12 19.32 10.41
CA SER A 133 -6.68 18.16 9.72
C SER A 133 -7.61 18.62 8.61
N PHE A 134 -7.20 18.38 7.36
CA PHE A 134 -8.04 18.61 6.20
C PHE A 134 -9.08 17.50 6.13
N LYS A 135 -10.36 17.89 6.08
CA LYS A 135 -11.48 16.94 6.06
C LYS A 135 -12.66 17.47 5.25
N ILE A 136 -13.26 16.59 4.47
CA ILE A 136 -14.52 16.81 3.75
C ILE A 136 -15.41 15.61 4.08
N PRO A 137 -16.31 15.68 5.08
CA PRO A 137 -16.96 14.51 5.66
C PRO A 137 -18.09 13.95 4.76
N LEU A 138 -17.72 13.43 3.58
CA LEU A 138 -18.62 12.77 2.64
C LEU A 138 -18.84 11.30 3.01
N LEU A 139 -17.83 10.66 3.61
CA LEU A 139 -17.84 9.25 3.99
C LEU A 139 -17.91 9.11 5.51
N SER A 140 -18.91 8.36 5.99
CA SER A 140 -19.08 8.01 7.40
C SER A 140 -18.76 6.54 7.62
N THR A 141 -17.48 6.25 7.89
CA THR A 141 -17.01 4.92 8.29
C THR A 141 -17.74 4.47 9.57
N GLY A 142 -18.25 3.23 9.58
CA GLY A 142 -18.96 2.64 10.73
C GLY A 142 -20.46 2.93 10.82
N SER A 143 -21.05 3.62 9.84
CA SER A 143 -22.51 3.74 9.70
C SER A 143 -23.05 2.70 8.72
N LYS A 144 -24.29 2.22 8.91
CA LYS A 144 -24.91 1.24 7.98
C LYS A 144 -24.90 1.75 6.54
N THR A 145 -25.26 3.02 6.33
CA THR A 145 -25.24 3.67 5.02
C THR A 145 -23.83 3.81 4.46
N GLY A 146 -22.84 4.19 5.29
CA GLY A 146 -21.45 4.28 4.88
C GLY A 146 -20.87 2.94 4.43
N ASN A 147 -21.15 1.87 5.16
CA ASN A 147 -20.71 0.52 4.80
C ASN A 147 -21.32 0.05 3.47
N VAL A 148 -22.59 0.41 3.17
CA VAL A 148 -23.23 0.10 1.88
C VAL A 148 -22.57 0.89 0.75
N VAL A 149 -22.26 2.18 0.97
CA VAL A 149 -21.55 3.00 -0.02
C VAL A 149 -20.13 2.46 -0.28
N GLU A 150 -19.39 2.10 0.77
CA GLU A 150 -18.07 1.47 0.66
C GLU A 150 -18.13 0.15 -0.12
N ALA A 151 -19.09 -0.73 0.21
CA ALA A 151 -19.28 -1.98 -0.50
C ALA A 151 -19.62 -1.76 -1.98
N ALA A 152 -20.48 -0.79 -2.29
CA ALA A 152 -20.85 -0.44 -3.65
C ALA A 152 -19.65 0.08 -4.47
N ILE A 153 -18.82 0.95 -3.88
CA ILE A 153 -17.60 1.46 -4.53
C ILE A 153 -16.61 0.31 -4.77
N CYS A 154 -16.36 -0.54 -3.77
CA CYS A 154 -15.45 -1.67 -3.89
C CYS A 154 -15.91 -2.69 -4.93
N LEU A 155 -17.19 -3.07 -4.91
CA LEU A 155 -17.77 -3.99 -5.90
C LEU A 155 -17.76 -3.39 -7.30
N GLY A 156 -18.18 -2.14 -7.45
CA GLY A 156 -18.19 -1.45 -8.75
C GLY A 156 -16.80 -1.34 -9.36
N TYR A 157 -15.80 -0.94 -8.57
CA TYR A 157 -14.41 -0.90 -9.01
C TYR A 157 -13.86 -2.30 -9.34
N GLY A 158 -14.14 -3.29 -8.50
CA GLY A 158 -13.73 -4.68 -8.73
C GLY A 158 -14.29 -5.24 -10.04
N LEU A 159 -15.59 -5.01 -10.31
CA LEU A 159 -16.24 -5.42 -11.56
C LEU A 159 -15.69 -4.68 -12.77
N LEU A 160 -15.43 -3.37 -12.66
CA LEU A 160 -14.81 -2.59 -13.73
C LEU A 160 -13.43 -3.14 -14.10
N VAL A 161 -12.56 -3.36 -13.11
CA VAL A 161 -11.22 -3.92 -13.33
C VAL A 161 -11.31 -5.31 -13.93
N LEU A 162 -12.20 -6.17 -13.41
CA LEU A 162 -12.43 -7.50 -13.95
C LEU A 162 -12.87 -7.44 -15.42
N GLY A 163 -13.81 -6.55 -15.75
CA GLY A 163 -14.29 -6.34 -17.12
C GLY A 163 -13.18 -5.87 -18.06
N LEU A 164 -12.35 -4.92 -17.64
CA LEU A 164 -11.21 -4.43 -18.42
C LEU A 164 -10.17 -5.53 -18.65
N VAL A 165 -9.88 -6.35 -17.63
CA VAL A 165 -8.94 -7.48 -17.74
C VAL A 165 -9.47 -8.55 -18.71
N ILE A 166 -10.75 -8.94 -18.57
CA ILE A 166 -11.39 -9.90 -19.47
C ILE A 166 -11.39 -9.36 -20.90
N GLY A 167 -11.85 -8.12 -21.11
CA GLY A 167 -11.92 -7.49 -22.44
C GLY A 167 -10.58 -7.38 -23.13
N HIS A 168 -9.52 -7.04 -22.40
CA HIS A 168 -8.16 -7.03 -22.94
C HIS A 168 -7.62 -8.44 -23.23
N ALA A 169 -8.03 -9.46 -22.47
CA ALA A 169 -7.65 -10.84 -22.73
C ALA A 169 -8.35 -11.41 -23.98
N SER A 170 -9.64 -11.11 -24.19
CA SER A 170 -10.41 -11.56 -25.35
C SER A 170 -10.04 -10.86 -26.65
N LEU A 171 -9.49 -9.63 -26.61
CA LEU A 171 -8.94 -8.95 -27.79
C LEU A 171 -7.55 -9.45 -28.24
N ARG A 172 -6.96 -10.40 -27.51
CA ARG A 172 -5.62 -10.97 -27.79
C ARG A 172 -5.65 -12.42 -28.28
N PHE A 173 -6.83 -13.00 -28.47
CA PHE A 173 -7.07 -14.25 -29.19
C PHE A 173 -7.75 -13.93 -30.53
#